data_AF-A0A2U8DSB4-F1
#
_entry.id   AF-A0A2U8DSB4-F1
#
_cell.length_a   1.000
_cell.length_b   1.000
_cell.length_c   1.000
_cell.angle_alpha   90.00
_cell.angle_beta   90.00
_cell.angle_gamma   90.00
#
_symmetry.space_group_name_H-M   'P 1'
#
loop_
_entity.id
_entity.type
_entity.pdbx_description
1 polymer ?
#
loop_
_entity_poly.entity_id
_entity_poly.type
_entity_poly.pdbx_seq_one_letter_code
_entity_poly.pdbx_strand_id
1 'polypeptide(L)'
;MFKHEKQLLKDVKVERPNPQYAVLMQEQLGGGNGELKAAMQYISQSFRIKDPAIKDLFLDIGSEELSHMEMVAQTINLLNGHAVDFNTVTSGEIETHNALFREALNNVKDTGSNKNFGVTEDSKLYFDLSTPGRFYQNPNPTEPSFANPRKESELAGKH
;
A
#
# COMPACT_ATOMS: atom_id res chain seq x y z
N MET A 1 4.28 15.86 22.43
CA MET A 1 2.84 16.21 22.28
C MET A 1 2.68 16.81 20.90
N PHE A 2 1.79 16.28 20.06
CA PHE A 2 1.48 16.88 18.76
C PHE A 2 0.42 17.97 18.91
N LYS A 3 0.52 19.01 18.07
CA LYS A 3 -0.49 20.05 17.91
C LYS A 3 -0.76 20.19 16.41
N HIS A 4 -2.01 20.42 16.06
CA HIS A 4 -2.43 20.63 14.68
C HIS A 4 -3.01 22.04 14.56
N GLU A 5 -2.48 22.79 13.60
CA GLU A 5 -3.02 24.09 13.20
C GLU A 5 -3.72 23.89 11.85
N LYS A 6 -4.90 24.50 11.68
CA LYS A 6 -5.70 24.33 10.45
C LYS A 6 -5.05 24.92 9.19
N GLN A 7 -4.06 25.77 9.39
CA GLN A 7 -3.35 26.44 8.30
C GLN A 7 -2.30 25.49 7.72
N LEU A 8 -2.36 25.28 6.40
CA LEU A 8 -1.32 24.55 5.68
C LEU A 8 0.01 25.30 5.76
N LEU A 9 1.12 24.54 5.77
CA LEU A 9 2.48 25.10 5.67
C LEU A 9 2.61 26.04 4.46
N LYS A 10 1.99 25.67 3.34
CA LYS A 10 1.82 26.53 2.18
C LYS A 10 0.47 26.27 1.50
N ASP A 11 -0.17 27.35 1.05
CA ASP A 11 -1.40 27.27 0.27
C ASP A 11 -1.22 26.40 -0.98
N VAL A 12 -2.07 25.39 -1.11
CA VAL A 12 -2.15 24.51 -2.27
C VAL A 12 -3.20 25.04 -3.24
N LYS A 13 -2.84 25.12 -4.52
CA LYS A 13 -3.74 25.55 -5.61
C LYS A 13 -3.56 24.66 -6.83
N VAL A 14 -4.66 24.34 -7.50
CA VAL A 14 -4.70 23.63 -8.78
C VAL A 14 -5.48 24.46 -9.78
N GLU A 15 -5.12 24.41 -11.06
CA GLU A 15 -5.79 25.19 -12.12
C GLU A 15 -7.20 24.67 -12.41
N ARG A 16 -7.36 23.33 -12.43
CA ARG A 16 -8.62 22.62 -12.67
C ARG A 16 -8.57 21.20 -12.11
N PRO A 17 -9.72 20.54 -11.87
CA PRO A 17 -9.75 19.12 -11.56
C PRO A 17 -9.04 18.28 -12.63
N ASN A 18 -8.26 17.30 -12.18
CA ASN A 18 -7.55 16.30 -12.97
C ASN A 18 -7.39 15.00 -12.17
N PRO A 19 -8.41 14.11 -12.20
CA PRO A 19 -8.41 12.87 -11.42
C PRO A 19 -7.25 11.92 -11.77
N GLN A 20 -6.82 11.87 -13.03
CA GLN A 20 -5.68 11.04 -13.45
C GLN A 20 -4.39 11.50 -12.74
N TYR A 21 -4.17 12.81 -12.60
CA TYR A 21 -3.03 13.30 -11.85
C TYR A 21 -3.18 13.05 -10.34
N ALA A 22 -4.41 13.08 -9.81
CA ALA A 22 -4.68 12.74 -8.42
C ALA A 22 -4.27 11.28 -8.10
N VAL A 23 -4.53 10.34 -9.02
CA VAL A 23 -4.08 8.94 -8.90
C VAL A 23 -2.55 8.85 -8.83
N LEU A 24 -1.82 9.56 -9.70
CA LEU A 24 -0.35 9.58 -9.65
C LEU A 24 0.18 10.20 -8.35
N MET A 25 -0.49 11.23 -7.84
CA MET A 25 -0.12 11.88 -6.58
C MET A 25 -0.29 10.97 -5.34
N GLN A 26 -1.06 9.87 -5.43
CA GLN A 26 -1.15 8.90 -4.33
C GLN A 26 0.21 8.29 -3.97
N GLU A 27 1.13 8.17 -4.95
CA GLU A 27 2.49 7.70 -4.67
C GLU A 27 3.25 8.67 -3.76
N GLN A 28 3.05 9.98 -3.91
CA GLN A 28 3.65 10.99 -3.02
C GLN A 28 2.97 11.01 -1.65
N LEU A 29 1.70 10.62 -1.55
CA LEU A 29 1.01 10.57 -0.25
C LEU A 29 1.44 9.35 0.57
N GLY A 30 1.19 8.16 0.05
CA GLY A 30 1.31 6.89 0.78
C GLY A 30 2.13 5.82 0.06
N GLY A 31 2.77 6.18 -1.05
CA GLY A 31 3.61 5.28 -1.83
C GLY A 31 4.92 4.91 -1.14
N GLY A 32 5.73 4.13 -1.84
CA GLY A 32 6.98 3.59 -1.32
C GLY A 32 8.00 4.67 -0.96
N ASN A 33 7.90 5.87 -1.53
CA ASN A 33 8.71 7.03 -1.18
C ASN A 33 7.83 8.25 -0.82
N GLY A 34 6.60 8.01 -0.37
CA GLY A 34 5.67 9.08 -0.02
C GLY A 34 5.94 9.73 1.33
N GLU A 35 5.33 10.90 1.52
CA GLU A 35 5.52 11.76 2.71
C GLU A 35 5.11 11.06 4.01
N LEU A 36 4.03 10.26 3.98
CA LEU A 36 3.60 9.52 5.16
C LEU A 36 4.66 8.52 5.62
N LYS A 37 5.33 7.84 4.67
CA LYS A 37 6.41 6.92 5.00
C LYS A 37 7.60 7.69 5.57
N ALA A 38 8.02 8.79 4.94
CA ALA A 38 9.13 9.60 5.41
C ALA A 38 8.89 10.10 6.84
N ALA A 39 7.71 10.70 7.10
CA ALA A 39 7.30 11.16 8.42
C ALA A 39 7.38 10.05 9.47
N MET A 40 6.76 8.89 9.22
CA MET A 40 6.75 7.78 10.16
C MET A 40 8.16 7.19 10.37
N GLN A 41 8.98 7.18 9.32
CA GLN A 41 10.36 6.69 9.39
C GLN A 41 11.21 7.59 10.29
N TYR A 42 11.22 8.91 10.08
CA TYR A 42 12.03 9.81 10.90
C TYR A 42 11.56 9.87 12.35
N ILE A 43 10.23 9.93 12.58
CA ILE A 43 9.66 9.91 13.93
C ILE A 43 10.02 8.62 14.66
N SER A 44 9.84 7.45 14.04
CA SER A 44 10.15 6.16 14.68
C SER A 44 11.65 6.01 14.97
N GLN A 45 12.51 6.44 14.04
CA GLN A 45 13.96 6.41 14.21
C GLN A 45 14.42 7.35 15.32
N SER A 46 13.76 8.49 15.55
CA SER A 46 14.11 9.42 16.62
C SER A 46 14.12 8.78 18.02
N PHE A 47 13.25 7.79 18.28
CA PHE A 47 13.10 7.20 19.61
C PHE A 47 14.27 6.32 20.05
N ARG A 48 15.07 5.82 19.10
CA ARG A 48 16.29 5.04 19.38
C ARG A 48 17.56 5.89 19.43
N ILE A 49 17.50 7.15 19.01
CA ILE A 49 18.65 8.05 18.96
C ILE A 49 18.95 8.57 20.37
N LYS A 50 20.21 8.40 20.79
CA LYS A 50 20.69 8.83 22.12
C LYS A 50 21.18 10.26 22.14
N ASP A 51 21.73 10.73 21.02
CA ASP A 51 22.18 12.12 20.88
C ASP A 51 20.96 13.05 20.83
N PRO A 52 20.81 13.99 21.77
CA PRO A 52 19.64 14.86 21.83
C PRO A 52 19.47 15.73 20.59
N ALA A 53 20.56 16.24 20.01
CA ALA A 53 20.50 17.13 18.85
C ALA A 53 20.08 16.38 17.58
N ILE A 54 20.59 15.16 17.40
CA ILE A 54 20.19 14.32 16.25
C ILE A 54 18.73 13.86 16.42
N LYS A 55 18.31 13.51 17.64
CA LYS A 55 16.92 13.15 17.92
C LYS A 55 15.97 14.28 17.60
N ASP A 56 16.31 15.51 18.00
CA ASP A 56 15.53 16.72 17.75
C ASP A 56 15.39 16.96 16.24
N LEU A 57 16.51 16.91 15.51
CA LEU A 57 16.51 17.04 14.05
C LEU A 57 15.59 16.03 13.35
N PHE A 58 15.55 14.78 13.80
CA PHE A 58 14.66 13.76 13.22
C PHE A 58 13.19 14.02 13.53
N LEU A 59 12.89 14.58 14.70
CA LEU A 59 11.52 14.97 15.07
C LEU A 59 11.07 16.21 14.29
N ASP A 60 11.97 17.16 14.05
CA ASP A 60 11.72 18.35 13.22
C ASP A 60 11.39 17.94 11.79
N ILE A 61 12.28 17.14 11.16
CA ILE A 61 12.06 16.63 9.80
C ILE A 61 10.77 15.82 9.75
N GLY A 62 10.56 14.87 10.67
CA GLY A 62 9.35 14.05 10.68
C GLY A 62 8.05 14.84 10.86
N SER A 63 8.10 15.98 11.55
CA SER A 63 6.97 16.90 11.71
C SER A 63 6.74 17.76 10.46
N GLU A 64 7.81 18.16 9.76
CA GLU A 64 7.74 18.83 8.46
C GLU A 64 7.11 17.92 7.40
N GLU A 65 7.51 16.65 7.33
CA GLU A 65 6.94 15.69 6.38
C GLU A 65 5.43 15.41 6.64
N LEU A 66 4.95 15.54 7.88
CA LEU A 66 3.52 15.51 8.16
C LEU A 66 2.78 16.71 7.53
N SER A 67 3.44 17.86 7.45
CA SER A 67 2.90 19.05 6.77
C SER A 67 2.90 18.89 5.26
N HIS A 68 3.96 18.29 4.69
CA HIS A 68 4.00 17.92 3.27
C HIS A 68 2.91 16.91 2.92
N MET A 69 2.74 15.88 3.75
CA MET A 69 1.67 14.88 3.62
C MET A 69 0.29 15.53 3.58
N GLU A 70 0.02 16.50 4.47
CA GLU A 70 -1.25 17.26 4.48
C GLU A 70 -1.44 18.09 3.20
N MET A 71 -0.38 18.75 2.72
CA MET A 71 -0.42 19.51 1.45
C MET A 71 -0.68 18.59 0.24
N VAL A 72 -0.06 17.42 0.19
CA VAL A 72 -0.28 16.43 -0.87
C VAL A 72 -1.73 15.91 -0.82
N ALA A 73 -2.24 15.60 0.37
CA ALA A 73 -3.63 15.17 0.55
C ALA A 73 -4.62 16.25 0.07
N GLN A 74 -4.37 17.52 0.42
CA GLN A 74 -5.18 18.63 -0.07
C GLN A 74 -5.09 18.79 -1.59
N THR A 75 -3.91 18.59 -2.17
CA THR A 75 -3.70 18.62 -3.63
C THR A 75 -4.54 17.54 -4.32
N ILE A 76 -4.48 16.30 -3.83
CA ILE A 76 -5.28 15.18 -4.35
C ILE A 76 -6.78 15.49 -4.27
N ASN A 77 -7.23 16.05 -3.14
CA ASN A 77 -8.63 16.44 -2.97
C ASN A 77 -9.06 17.49 -4.00
N LEU A 78 -8.26 18.54 -4.22
CA LEU A 78 -8.54 19.56 -5.22
C LEU A 78 -8.51 19.02 -6.66
N LEU A 79 -7.59 18.10 -6.97
CA LEU A 79 -7.49 17.45 -8.28
C LEU A 79 -8.69 16.54 -8.57
N ASN A 80 -9.23 15.84 -7.58
CA ASN A 80 -10.46 15.07 -7.73
C ASN A 80 -11.70 15.98 -7.90
N GLY A 81 -11.61 17.24 -7.50
CA GLY A 81 -12.74 18.16 -7.45
C GLY A 81 -13.67 17.86 -6.26
N HIS A 82 -14.68 18.72 -6.06
CA HIS A 82 -15.62 18.57 -4.94
C HIS A 82 -16.70 17.50 -5.15
N ALA A 83 -16.86 17.00 -6.37
CA ALA A 83 -17.78 15.90 -6.69
C ALA A 83 -16.96 14.64 -6.95
N VAL A 84 -17.03 13.67 -6.04
CA VAL A 84 -16.44 12.35 -6.23
C VAL A 84 -17.29 11.57 -7.24
N ASP A 85 -17.01 11.71 -8.54
CA ASP A 85 -17.65 10.88 -9.57
C ASP A 85 -16.87 9.57 -9.74
N PHE A 86 -17.14 8.63 -8.83
CA PHE A 86 -16.55 7.28 -8.85
C PHE A 86 -16.80 6.52 -10.17
N ASN A 87 -17.77 6.93 -11.00
CA ASN A 87 -18.02 6.30 -12.30
C ASN A 87 -16.99 6.71 -13.37
N THR A 88 -16.28 7.83 -13.16
CA THR A 88 -15.25 8.31 -14.10
C THR A 88 -13.86 7.76 -13.81
N VAL A 89 -13.60 7.32 -12.58
CA VAL A 89 -12.37 6.60 -12.22
C VAL A 89 -12.57 5.14 -12.62
N THR A 90 -12.15 4.80 -13.84
CA THR A 90 -12.23 3.43 -14.32
C THR A 90 -11.36 2.54 -13.42
N SER A 91 -11.98 1.61 -12.67
CA SER A 91 -11.29 0.53 -11.92
C SER A 91 -10.27 -0.26 -12.75
N GLY A 92 -10.31 -0.08 -14.08
CA GLY A 92 -9.40 -0.66 -15.05
C GLY A 92 -7.92 -0.51 -14.71
N GLU A 93 -7.45 0.59 -14.09
CA GLU A 93 -6.01 0.68 -13.74
C GLU A 93 -5.62 -0.25 -12.59
N ILE A 94 -6.46 -0.36 -11.55
CA ILE A 94 -6.23 -1.25 -10.39
C ILE A 94 -6.48 -2.71 -10.78
N GLU A 95 -7.51 -2.98 -11.58
CA GLU A 95 -7.79 -4.32 -12.11
C GLU A 95 -6.68 -4.78 -13.06
N THR A 96 -6.15 -3.89 -13.90
CA THR A 96 -5.00 -4.19 -14.78
C THR A 96 -3.75 -4.45 -13.96
N HIS A 97 -3.46 -3.64 -12.93
CA HIS A 97 -2.33 -3.89 -12.04
C HIS A 97 -2.45 -5.22 -11.31
N ASN A 98 -3.62 -5.53 -10.74
CA ASN A 98 -3.88 -6.82 -10.08
C ASN A 98 -3.74 -7.98 -11.07
N ALA A 99 -4.20 -7.83 -12.32
CA ALA A 99 -4.03 -8.84 -13.35
C ALA A 99 -2.54 -9.05 -13.72
N LEU A 100 -1.77 -7.98 -13.88
CA LEU A 100 -0.33 -8.02 -14.17
C LEU A 100 0.46 -8.62 -13.01
N PHE A 101 0.14 -8.28 -11.77
CA PHE A 101 0.74 -8.90 -10.58
C PHE A 101 0.43 -10.39 -10.49
N ARG A 102 -0.82 -10.80 -10.76
CA ARG A 102 -1.21 -12.22 -10.80
C ARG A 102 -0.46 -12.98 -11.89
N GLU A 103 -0.28 -12.38 -13.06
CA GLU A 103 0.50 -12.96 -14.17
C GLU A 103 1.99 -13.08 -13.83
N ALA A 104 2.58 -12.03 -13.27
CA ALA A 104 3.98 -12.05 -12.82
C ALA A 104 4.21 -13.11 -11.73
N LEU A 105 3.31 -13.21 -10.74
CA LEU A 105 3.37 -14.23 -9.68
C LEU A 105 3.29 -15.66 -10.23
N ASN A 106 2.39 -15.91 -11.19
CA ASN A 106 2.31 -17.20 -11.85
C ASN A 106 3.61 -17.55 -12.62
N ASN A 107 4.25 -16.56 -13.26
CA ASN A 107 5.49 -16.77 -14.01
C ASN A 107 6.70 -17.06 -13.11
N VAL A 108 6.73 -16.51 -11.90
CA VAL A 108 7.83 -16.72 -10.94
C VAL A 108 7.54 -17.80 -9.90
N LYS A 109 6.35 -18.43 -9.93
CA LYS A 109 5.90 -19.46 -8.97
C LYS A 109 6.89 -20.62 -8.86
N ASP A 110 7.38 -21.11 -9.99
CA ASP A 110 8.28 -22.27 -10.04
C ASP A 110 9.77 -21.90 -10.08
N THR A 111 10.10 -20.65 -9.77
CA THR A 111 11.45 -20.11 -9.82
C THR A 111 12.01 -19.79 -8.43
N GLY A 112 13.32 -19.98 -8.24
CA GLY A 112 14.03 -19.59 -7.03
C GLY A 112 13.42 -20.17 -5.73
N SER A 113 13.28 -19.32 -4.71
CA SER A 113 12.73 -19.68 -3.40
C SER A 113 11.24 -20.03 -3.43
N ASN A 114 10.49 -19.60 -4.45
CA ASN A 114 9.05 -19.85 -4.55
C ASN A 114 8.72 -21.31 -4.86
N LYS A 115 9.65 -22.07 -5.47
CA LYS A 115 9.52 -23.51 -5.69
C LYS A 115 9.46 -24.31 -4.37
N ASN A 116 10.11 -23.81 -3.32
CA ASN A 116 10.27 -24.50 -2.04
C ASN A 116 9.52 -23.80 -0.88
N PHE A 117 8.73 -22.76 -1.18
CA PHE A 117 8.03 -21.98 -0.17
C PHE A 117 6.79 -22.74 0.35
N GLY A 118 6.74 -23.04 1.64
CA GLY A 118 5.58 -23.69 2.28
C GLY A 118 5.37 -25.18 1.97
N VAL A 119 6.37 -25.85 1.37
CA VAL A 119 6.27 -27.26 0.97
C VAL A 119 7.05 -28.23 1.86
N THR A 120 7.93 -27.73 2.75
CA THR A 120 8.65 -28.58 3.72
C THR A 120 7.68 -29.10 4.77
N GLU A 121 7.91 -30.30 5.30
CA GLU A 121 7.03 -30.90 6.32
C GLU A 121 6.80 -29.96 7.51
N ASP A 122 7.84 -29.25 7.95
CA ASP A 122 7.78 -28.29 9.06
C ASP A 122 6.94 -27.05 8.74
N SER A 123 6.91 -26.60 7.48
CA SER A 123 6.13 -25.43 7.06
C SER A 123 4.62 -25.69 6.97
N LYS A 124 4.21 -26.96 7.08
CA LYS A 124 2.81 -27.41 7.08
C LYS A 124 2.28 -27.68 8.50
N LEU A 125 3.11 -27.49 9.52
CA LEU A 125 2.72 -27.72 10.91
C LEU A 125 1.88 -26.55 11.43
N TYR A 126 0.61 -26.82 11.77
CA TYR A 126 -0.22 -25.90 12.52
C TYR A 126 0.01 -26.10 14.02
N PHE A 127 0.61 -25.11 14.69
CA PHE A 127 0.80 -25.14 16.14
C PHE A 127 -0.37 -24.43 16.83
N ASP A 128 -1.29 -25.21 17.40
CA ASP A 128 -2.31 -24.66 18.30
C ASP A 128 -1.67 -24.36 19.67
N LEU A 129 -1.32 -23.10 19.88
CA LEU A 129 -0.69 -22.61 21.10
C LEU A 129 -1.69 -22.03 22.12
N SER A 130 -2.99 -22.32 21.96
CA SER A 130 -4.04 -21.79 22.83
C SER A 130 -4.52 -22.80 23.89
N THR A 131 -4.69 -22.38 25.16
CA THR A 131 -5.35 -23.18 26.21
C THR A 131 -6.47 -22.37 26.92
N PRO A 132 -7.70 -22.93 27.06
CA PRO A 132 -8.16 -24.21 26.54
C PRO A 132 -8.52 -24.07 25.04
N GLY A 133 -7.67 -24.58 24.14
CA GLY A 133 -7.80 -24.42 22.69
C GLY A 133 -8.99 -25.18 22.11
N ARG A 134 -9.60 -24.62 21.05
CA ARG A 134 -10.71 -25.23 20.31
C ARG A 134 -10.15 -26.18 19.25
N PHE A 135 -10.75 -27.37 19.14
CA PHE A 135 -10.45 -28.46 18.21
C PHE A 135 -10.51 -28.07 16.72
N TYR A 136 -9.57 -27.28 16.20
CA TYR A 136 -9.37 -27.13 14.76
C TYR A 136 -8.45 -28.25 14.25
N GLN A 137 -8.90 -28.98 13.25
CA GLN A 137 -8.07 -30.00 12.58
C GLN A 137 -7.03 -29.32 11.70
N ASN A 138 -5.86 -29.95 11.60
CA ASN A 138 -4.72 -29.47 10.82
C ASN A 138 -5.16 -29.20 9.37
N PRO A 139 -5.09 -27.96 8.85
CA PRO A 139 -5.49 -27.68 7.48
C PRO A 139 -4.56 -28.41 6.51
N ASN A 140 -5.07 -28.83 5.34
CA ASN A 140 -4.24 -29.37 4.26
C ASN A 140 -3.83 -28.21 3.33
N PRO A 141 -2.63 -27.62 3.49
CA PRO A 141 -2.24 -26.44 2.74
C PRO A 141 -2.10 -26.79 1.26
N THR A 142 -2.89 -26.10 0.43
CA THR A 142 -2.80 -26.17 -1.04
C THR A 142 -2.05 -24.96 -1.54
N GLU A 143 -1.18 -25.15 -2.52
CA GLU A 143 -0.37 -24.08 -3.10
C GLU A 143 -1.27 -22.98 -3.71
N PRO A 144 -0.98 -21.69 -3.44
CA PRO A 144 -1.72 -20.62 -4.06
C PRO A 144 -1.50 -20.63 -5.57
N SER A 145 -2.59 -20.56 -6.33
CA SER A 145 -2.58 -20.42 -7.78
C SER A 145 -3.70 -19.48 -8.20
N PHE A 146 -3.46 -18.71 -9.26
CA PHE A 146 -4.45 -17.79 -9.80
C PHE A 146 -4.84 -18.20 -11.22
N ALA A 147 -6.13 -18.24 -11.50
CA ALA A 147 -6.63 -18.37 -12.87
C ALA A 147 -6.10 -17.21 -13.73
N ASN A 148 -5.71 -17.52 -14.97
CA ASN A 148 -5.24 -16.53 -15.93
C ASN A 148 -6.44 -15.79 -16.53
N PRO A 149 -6.62 -14.48 -16.26
CA PRO A 149 -7.79 -13.73 -16.71
C PRO A 149 -7.89 -13.60 -18.24
N ARG A 150 -6.80 -13.73 -19.00
CA ARG A 150 -6.85 -13.67 -20.47
C ARG A 150 -7.52 -14.90 -21.09
N LYS A 151 -7.32 -16.08 -20.49
CA LYS A 151 -7.95 -17.34 -20.96
C LYS A 151 -9.46 -17.39 -20.70
N GLU A 152 -9.93 -16.72 -19.64
CA GLU A 152 -11.36 -16.61 -19.34
C GLU A 152 -12.10 -15.73 -20.38
N SER A 153 -11.44 -14.68 -20.88
CA SER A 153 -12.03 -13.80 -21.92
C SER A 153 -12.17 -14.47 -23.30
N GLU A 154 -11.25 -15.39 -23.66
CA GLU A 154 -11.33 -16.15 -24.93
C GLU A 154 -12.47 -17.18 -24.93
N LEU A 155 -12.88 -17.67 -23.76
CA LEU A 155 -14.04 -18.56 -23.60
C LEU A 155 -15.37 -17.79 -23.62
N ALA A 156 -15.37 -16.53 -23.19
CA ALA A 156 -16.55 -15.67 -23.17
C ALA A 156 -16.93 -15.09 -24.56
N GLY A 157 -16.02 -15.09 -25.53
CA GLY A 157 -16.24 -14.56 -26.89
C GLY A 157 -16.75 -15.58 -27.93
N LYS A 158 -17.23 -16.76 -27.52
CA LYS A 158 -17.71 -17.83 -28.41
C LYS A 158 -19.25 -18.01 -28.43
N HIS A 159 -20.02 -16.98 -28.08
CA HIS A 159 -21.47 -16.96 -28.24
C HIS A 159 -21.94 -15.79 -29.09
#